data_AF-A0A962Z6W5-F1
#
_entry.id   AF-A0A962Z6W5-F1
#
_cell.length_a   1.000
_cell.length_b   1.000
_cell.length_c   1.000
_cell.angle_alpha   90.00
_cell.angle_beta   90.00
_cell.angle_gamma   90.00
#
_symmetry.space_group_name_H-M   'P 1'
#
loop_
_entity.id
_entity.type
_entity.pdbx_description
1 polymer ?
#
loop_
_entity_poly.entity_id
_entity_poly.type
_entity_poly.pdbx_seq_one_letter_code
_entity_poly.pdbx_strand_id
1 'polypeptide(L)'
;MALGIWNGHASSADLCPNSQNTITAAQGSADNCLLDAGESVRIDETGSLDFTGLYAININGAAGGIDNAGSVRSNNDAIILGTGDSLSAGIVNSGSVTSASSGPAILAAGGSTITGGIGNSGNITGTGRGIAIRDASTTLAGGITNSASIIGQSDAGIGISNGATAGGGIDNAFTGFISGRNFGVLVTINASLDGSITNAGRIESTTQAAVGIVNTATLNGDIVNSGELASANNGIAVTQTSAVNGHVINRGTGRIDATNDGIVVNQSTVASDIDNQGTIAAFDGDAINLVGAST
;
A
#
# COMPACT_ATOMS: atom_id res chain seq x y z
N MET A 1 17.18 -11.41 -1.65
CA MET A 1 17.88 -11.27 -2.93
C MET A 1 18.05 -9.78 -3.13
N ALA A 2 19.27 -9.25 -3.05
CA ALA A 2 19.50 -7.82 -3.16
C ALA A 2 18.95 -7.35 -4.52
N LEU A 3 18.04 -6.36 -4.49
CA LEU A 3 17.62 -5.65 -5.69
C LEU A 3 18.88 -4.95 -6.22
N GLY A 4 19.47 -5.50 -7.28
CA GLY A 4 20.54 -4.83 -7.99
C GLY A 4 19.98 -3.56 -8.59
N ILE A 5 20.26 -2.42 -7.96
CA ILE A 5 19.96 -1.11 -8.53
C ILE A 5 20.92 -0.94 -9.69
N TRP A 6 20.35 -0.84 -10.89
CA TRP A 6 21.12 -0.52 -12.07
C TRP A 6 21.49 0.97 -12.02
N ASN A 7 22.71 1.24 -11.55
CA ASN A 7 23.25 2.59 -11.37
C ASN A 7 23.93 3.16 -12.64
N GLY A 8 23.37 2.94 -13.83
CA GLY A 8 24.06 3.45 -15.02
C GLY A 8 23.22 3.55 -16.27
N HIS A 9 22.61 4.72 -16.50
CA HIS A 9 22.20 5.08 -17.86
C HIS A 9 23.43 5.49 -18.69
N ALA A 10 23.61 4.77 -19.80
CA ALA A 10 24.45 5.14 -20.93
C ALA A 10 23.56 5.66 -22.08
N SER A 11 22.75 6.69 -21.84
CA SER A 11 22.14 7.56 -22.87
C SER A 11 21.49 8.77 -22.19
N SER A 12 21.47 9.90 -22.90
CA SER A 12 21.45 11.25 -22.34
C SER A 12 20.08 11.94 -22.26
N ALA A 13 19.04 11.33 -21.68
CA ALA A 13 17.82 12.07 -21.37
C ALA A 13 17.03 11.50 -20.19
N ASP A 14 17.50 11.76 -18.97
CA ASP A 14 16.60 11.78 -17.82
C ASP A 14 15.41 12.70 -18.12
N LEU A 15 14.18 12.18 -17.99
CA LEU A 15 12.94 12.95 -18.21
C LEU A 15 12.70 14.01 -17.14
N CYS A 16 13.48 13.98 -16.06
CA CYS A 16 13.34 14.82 -14.88
C CYS A 16 14.66 15.52 -14.46
N PRO A 17 15.37 16.23 -15.37
CA PRO A 17 16.76 16.64 -15.14
C PRO A 17 16.94 17.90 -14.26
N ASN A 18 15.88 18.40 -13.62
CA ASN A 18 15.96 19.64 -12.85
C ASN A 18 15.17 19.59 -11.53
N SER A 19 15.42 20.56 -10.64
CA SER A 19 14.86 20.58 -9.29
C SER A 19 13.32 20.59 -9.19
N GLN A 20 12.58 21.02 -10.22
CA GLN A 20 11.12 21.12 -10.24
C GLN A 20 10.61 20.76 -11.63
N ASN A 21 10.59 19.47 -11.93
CA ASN A 21 10.16 18.98 -13.22
C ASN A 21 8.64 19.11 -13.36
N THR A 22 8.16 19.74 -14.44
CA THR A 22 6.73 19.74 -14.77
C THR A 22 6.53 19.05 -16.10
N ILE A 23 5.83 17.91 -16.09
CA ILE A 23 5.49 17.13 -17.28
C ILE A 23 4.07 17.50 -17.71
N THR A 24 3.94 18.13 -18.88
CA THR A 24 2.69 18.71 -19.40
C THR A 24 2.20 18.06 -20.70
N ALA A 25 2.87 17.01 -21.15
CA ALA A 25 2.51 16.22 -22.32
C ALA A 25 3.09 14.82 -22.21
N ALA A 26 2.57 13.90 -23.04
CA ALA A 26 3.06 12.54 -23.11
C ALA A 26 4.55 12.47 -23.51
N GLN A 27 5.34 11.80 -22.69
CA GLN A 27 6.74 11.45 -22.92
C GLN A 27 6.79 9.98 -23.37
N GLY A 28 6.94 9.75 -24.67
CA GLY A 28 7.15 8.42 -25.26
C GLY A 28 8.64 8.13 -25.39
N SER A 29 9.29 7.81 -24.27
CA SER A 29 10.74 7.78 -24.14
C SER A 29 11.26 6.39 -23.74
N ALA A 30 12.50 6.06 -24.14
CA ALA A 30 13.25 4.88 -23.70
C ALA A 30 14.00 5.11 -22.37
N ASP A 31 13.87 6.30 -21.80
CA ASP A 31 14.45 6.72 -20.53
C ASP A 31 13.36 7.00 -19.50
N ASN A 32 13.71 6.85 -18.22
CA ASN A 32 12.84 7.09 -17.08
C ASN A 32 12.98 8.52 -16.53
N CYS A 33 12.11 8.88 -15.59
CA CYS A 33 12.28 10.04 -14.73
C CYS A 33 13.14 9.62 -13.54
N LEU A 34 14.41 10.02 -13.51
CA LEU A 34 15.27 9.89 -12.35
C LEU A 34 15.06 11.13 -11.47
N LEU A 35 14.86 10.96 -10.17
CA LEU A 35 14.76 12.09 -9.24
C LEU A 35 15.95 12.05 -8.30
N ASP A 36 16.91 12.95 -8.55
CA ASP A 36 18.09 13.11 -7.72
C ASP A 36 17.77 13.90 -6.43
N ALA A 37 18.81 14.09 -5.62
CA ALA A 37 18.68 14.77 -4.33
C ALA A 37 18.11 16.20 -4.48
N GLY A 38 17.01 16.45 -3.78
CA GLY A 38 16.29 17.72 -3.75
C GLY A 38 15.26 17.90 -4.88
N GLU A 39 15.22 17.00 -5.87
CA GLU A 39 14.34 17.15 -7.02
C GLU A 39 12.92 16.67 -6.75
N SER A 40 11.95 17.29 -7.42
CA SER A 40 10.55 16.86 -7.40
C SER A 40 10.00 16.82 -8.82
N VAL A 41 8.93 16.07 -9.00
CA VAL A 41 8.18 16.04 -10.26
C VAL A 41 6.70 16.33 -10.03
N ARG A 42 6.16 17.18 -10.89
CA ARG A 42 4.74 17.39 -11.10
C ARG A 42 4.36 16.89 -12.49
N ILE A 43 3.42 15.96 -12.58
CA ILE A 43 2.80 15.51 -13.82
C ILE A 43 1.39 16.09 -13.84
N ASP A 44 1.09 17.01 -14.77
CA ASP A 44 -0.26 17.57 -14.86
C ASP A 44 -1.24 16.60 -15.53
N GLU A 45 -2.52 16.97 -15.61
CA GLU A 45 -3.60 16.14 -16.18
C GLU A 45 -3.35 15.67 -17.63
N THR A 46 -2.52 16.39 -18.38
CA THR A 46 -2.12 16.07 -19.76
C THR A 46 -0.74 15.41 -19.86
N GLY A 47 0.04 15.46 -18.79
CA GLY A 47 1.32 14.82 -18.63
C GLY A 47 1.18 13.30 -18.60
N SER A 48 2.08 12.62 -19.31
CA SER A 48 2.17 11.16 -19.22
C SER A 48 3.61 10.71 -19.28
N LEU A 49 4.02 9.89 -18.32
CA LEU A 49 5.23 9.07 -18.36
C LEU A 49 4.78 7.65 -18.71
N ASP A 50 4.86 7.25 -19.98
CA ASP A 50 4.55 5.87 -20.41
C ASP A 50 5.84 5.15 -20.77
N PHE A 51 6.39 4.47 -19.79
CA PHE A 51 7.68 3.81 -19.88
C PHE A 51 7.52 2.31 -20.10
N THR A 52 8.24 1.74 -21.06
CA THR A 52 8.20 0.28 -21.30
C THR A 52 9.32 -0.47 -20.56
N GLY A 53 10.19 0.24 -19.85
CA GLY A 53 11.23 -0.37 -19.02
C GLY A 53 10.77 -0.67 -17.59
N LEU A 54 11.75 -0.79 -16.70
CA LEU A 54 11.53 -1.25 -15.32
C LEU A 54 10.77 -0.23 -14.47
N TYR A 55 11.16 1.04 -14.51
CA TYR A 55 10.67 2.08 -13.60
C TYR A 55 10.33 3.36 -14.33
N ALA A 56 9.12 3.90 -14.20
CA ALA A 56 8.79 5.17 -14.83
C ALA A 56 9.36 6.35 -14.04
N ILE A 57 9.28 6.29 -12.71
CA ILE A 57 9.95 7.21 -11.79
C ILE A 57 10.88 6.40 -10.87
N ASN A 58 12.15 6.76 -10.83
CA ASN A 58 13.18 6.16 -9.99
C ASN A 58 13.77 7.22 -9.05
N ILE A 59 13.63 7.02 -7.74
CA ILE A 59 14.27 7.91 -6.77
C ILE A 59 15.75 7.55 -6.64
N ASN A 60 16.62 8.56 -6.61
CA ASN A 60 18.06 8.41 -6.44
C ASN A 60 18.58 9.38 -5.36
N GLY A 61 18.71 8.86 -4.14
CA GLY A 61 19.08 9.66 -2.97
C GLY A 61 17.88 10.33 -2.32
N ALA A 62 18.01 11.61 -1.95
CA ALA A 62 17.03 12.32 -1.12
C ALA A 62 16.16 13.28 -1.92
N ALA A 63 15.15 12.78 -2.61
CA ALA A 63 14.23 13.56 -3.42
C ALA A 63 13.17 14.32 -2.59
N GLY A 64 12.55 15.30 -3.23
CA GLY A 64 11.46 16.11 -2.71
C GLY A 64 10.14 15.34 -2.69
N GLY A 65 9.38 15.39 -3.78
CA GLY A 65 8.06 14.77 -3.87
C GLY A 65 7.61 14.42 -5.29
N ILE A 66 6.52 13.65 -5.37
CA ILE A 66 5.84 13.32 -6.62
C ILE A 66 4.40 13.83 -6.51
N ASP A 67 3.99 14.67 -7.46
CA ASP A 67 2.62 15.15 -7.62
C ASP A 67 2.10 14.73 -9.00
N ASN A 68 1.24 13.72 -9.04
CA ASN A 68 0.73 13.14 -10.29
C ASN A 68 -0.77 13.40 -10.45
N ALA A 69 -1.12 14.28 -11.38
CA ALA A 69 -2.47 14.45 -11.90
C ALA A 69 -2.68 13.77 -13.27
N GLY A 70 -1.61 13.37 -13.94
CA GLY A 70 -1.63 12.73 -15.26
C GLY A 70 -1.51 11.21 -15.20
N SER A 71 -0.63 10.65 -16.03
CA SER A 71 -0.40 9.21 -16.11
C SER A 71 1.08 8.85 -15.85
N VAL A 72 1.32 7.92 -14.96
CA VAL A 72 2.62 7.28 -14.74
C VAL A 72 2.45 5.80 -14.97
N ARG A 73 3.09 5.25 -15.99
CA ARG A 73 2.98 3.84 -16.38
C ARG A 73 4.36 3.24 -16.60
N SER A 74 4.62 2.08 -16.01
CA SER A 74 5.79 1.25 -16.35
C SER A 74 5.40 -0.21 -16.59
N ASN A 75 6.30 -1.02 -17.15
CA ASN A 75 6.08 -2.46 -17.25
C ASN A 75 6.33 -3.19 -15.93
N ASN A 76 7.31 -2.76 -15.12
CA ASN A 76 7.54 -3.33 -13.80
C ASN A 76 6.99 -2.39 -12.70
N ASP A 77 7.82 -1.71 -11.92
CA ASP A 77 7.32 -0.87 -10.83
C ASP A 77 7.10 0.55 -11.34
N ALA A 78 5.95 1.17 -11.16
CA ALA A 78 5.72 2.49 -11.77
C ALA A 78 6.56 3.57 -11.09
N ILE A 79 6.60 3.53 -9.76
CA ILE A 79 7.43 4.38 -8.90
C ILE A 79 8.25 3.48 -7.98
N ILE A 80 9.57 3.70 -7.91
CA ILE A 80 10.46 2.95 -7.03
C ILE A 80 11.32 3.86 -6.14
N LEU A 81 11.43 3.49 -4.87
CA LEU A 81 12.48 3.87 -3.95
C LEU A 81 13.32 2.63 -3.63
N GLY A 82 14.59 2.68 -4.03
CA GLY A 82 15.58 1.64 -3.83
C GLY A 82 16.36 1.80 -2.51
N THR A 83 17.61 1.35 -2.51
CA THR A 83 18.38 1.21 -1.27
C THR A 83 18.79 2.56 -0.71
N GLY A 84 18.30 2.89 0.48
CA GLY A 84 18.64 4.12 1.19
C GLY A 84 18.05 5.41 0.60
N ASP A 85 17.18 5.30 -0.41
CA ASP A 85 16.51 6.44 -1.02
C ASP A 85 15.50 7.08 -0.08
N SER A 86 15.21 8.37 -0.25
CA SER A 86 14.18 9.05 0.53
C SER A 86 13.36 10.03 -0.29
N LEU A 87 12.08 10.16 0.09
CA LEU A 87 11.13 11.09 -0.49
C LEU A 87 10.47 11.89 0.63
N SER A 88 10.81 13.17 0.72
CA SER A 88 10.47 14.02 1.86
C SER A 88 8.99 14.44 1.88
N ALA A 89 8.46 14.92 0.76
CA ALA A 89 7.07 15.36 0.63
C ALA A 89 6.09 14.20 0.34
N GLY A 90 6.60 13.02 0.00
CA GLY A 90 5.79 11.85 -0.31
C GLY A 90 5.22 11.86 -1.73
N ILE A 91 4.11 11.15 -1.90
CA ILE A 91 3.46 10.94 -3.21
C ILE A 91 2.01 11.41 -3.11
N VAL A 92 1.61 12.31 -4.00
CA VAL A 92 0.22 12.71 -4.21
C VAL A 92 -0.20 12.24 -5.60
N ASN A 93 -1.26 11.43 -5.68
CA ASN A 93 -1.80 10.94 -6.93
C ASN A 93 -3.28 11.31 -7.07
N SER A 94 -3.58 12.24 -7.96
CA SER A 94 -4.93 12.50 -8.47
C SER A 94 -5.15 11.94 -9.89
N GLY A 95 -4.09 11.44 -10.53
CA GLY A 95 -4.11 10.81 -11.86
C GLY A 95 -4.06 9.28 -11.78
N SER A 96 -3.27 8.65 -12.66
CA SER A 96 -3.05 7.21 -12.71
C SER A 96 -1.58 6.86 -12.44
N VAL A 97 -1.34 5.87 -11.59
CA VAL A 97 -0.04 5.21 -11.42
C VAL A 97 -0.24 3.72 -11.67
N THR A 98 0.37 3.20 -12.74
CA THR A 98 0.11 1.84 -13.22
C THR A 98 1.40 1.06 -13.48
N SER A 99 1.52 -0.09 -12.83
CA SER A 99 2.44 -1.15 -13.21
C SER A 99 1.69 -2.12 -14.12
N ALA A 100 2.21 -2.34 -15.34
CA ALA A 100 1.44 -2.94 -16.42
C ALA A 100 1.71 -4.42 -16.68
N SER A 101 2.87 -4.95 -16.27
CA SER A 101 3.25 -6.34 -16.53
C SER A 101 3.63 -7.10 -15.27
N SER A 102 4.35 -6.48 -14.35
CA SER A 102 4.82 -7.13 -13.12
C SER A 102 5.10 -6.11 -12.02
N GLY A 103 5.21 -6.57 -10.77
CA GLY A 103 5.64 -5.69 -9.68
C GLY A 103 4.53 -4.75 -9.17
N PRO A 104 4.77 -4.05 -8.06
CA PRO A 104 3.84 -3.08 -7.52
C PRO A 104 3.75 -1.77 -8.33
N ALA A 105 2.66 -1.02 -8.19
CA ALA A 105 2.61 0.33 -8.77
C ALA A 105 3.56 1.29 -8.03
N ILE A 106 3.59 1.21 -6.70
CA ILE A 106 4.53 1.97 -5.87
C ILE A 106 5.32 0.99 -5.00
N LEU A 107 6.65 1.04 -5.10
CA LEU A 107 7.57 0.24 -4.28
C LEU A 107 8.47 1.14 -3.42
N ALA A 108 8.45 0.93 -2.11
CA ALA A 108 9.55 1.30 -1.22
C ALA A 108 10.25 0.04 -0.71
N ALA A 109 11.56 -0.05 -0.89
CA ALA A 109 12.37 -1.20 -0.48
C ALA A 109 13.78 -0.80 -0.03
N GLY A 110 14.58 -1.76 0.41
CA GLY A 110 16.03 -1.57 0.63
C GLY A 110 16.41 -0.54 1.71
N GLY A 111 15.56 -0.30 2.71
CA GLY A 111 15.84 0.71 3.73
C GLY A 111 15.52 2.14 3.28
N SER A 112 14.70 2.32 2.24
CA SER A 112 14.22 3.65 1.82
C SER A 112 13.24 4.26 2.82
N THR A 113 13.04 5.57 2.73
CA THR A 113 12.11 6.31 3.59
C THR A 113 11.17 7.23 2.80
N ILE A 114 9.86 7.06 2.96
CA ILE A 114 8.85 8.03 2.50
C ILE A 114 8.36 8.81 3.73
N THR A 115 8.63 10.11 3.79
CA THR A 115 8.29 10.93 4.96
C THR A 115 6.86 11.48 4.87
N GLY A 116 6.48 12.12 3.76
CA GLY A 116 5.19 12.80 3.62
C GLY A 116 3.96 11.90 3.44
N GLY A 117 4.14 10.58 3.33
CA GLY A 117 3.06 9.63 3.12
C GLY A 117 2.69 9.43 1.64
N ILE A 118 1.56 8.77 1.42
CA ILE A 118 0.98 8.53 0.09
C ILE A 118 -0.50 8.94 0.11
N GLY A 119 -0.84 9.98 -0.65
CA GLY A 119 -2.21 10.42 -0.86
C GLY A 119 -2.73 9.99 -2.23
N ASN A 120 -3.84 9.27 -2.27
CA ASN A 120 -4.48 8.83 -3.50
C ASN A 120 -5.92 9.36 -3.61
N SER A 121 -6.17 10.20 -4.60
CA SER A 121 -7.49 10.59 -5.09
C SER A 121 -7.71 10.20 -6.56
N GLY A 122 -6.77 9.44 -7.14
CA GLY A 122 -6.86 8.86 -8.47
C GLY A 122 -6.79 7.33 -8.44
N ASN A 123 -6.10 6.74 -9.41
CA ASN A 123 -5.95 5.29 -9.51
C ASN A 123 -4.50 4.86 -9.30
N ILE A 124 -4.27 3.91 -8.40
CA ILE A 124 -3.00 3.20 -8.26
C ILE A 124 -3.28 1.73 -8.55
N THR A 125 -2.71 1.17 -9.62
CA THR A 125 -2.93 -0.21 -10.03
C THR A 125 -1.61 -0.92 -10.30
N GLY A 126 -1.29 -1.92 -9.48
CA GLY A 126 -0.12 -2.76 -9.72
C GLY A 126 -0.51 -4.18 -10.08
N THR A 127 0.17 -4.75 -11.08
CA THR A 127 0.01 -6.18 -11.40
C THR A 127 0.42 -7.07 -10.22
N GLY A 128 1.42 -6.62 -9.46
CA GLY A 128 1.81 -7.13 -8.15
C GLY A 128 0.86 -6.66 -7.04
N ARG A 129 1.36 -5.72 -6.24
CA ARG A 129 0.61 -4.98 -5.22
C ARG A 129 0.25 -3.58 -5.71
N GLY A 130 -0.79 -2.95 -5.17
CA GLY A 130 -1.00 -1.52 -5.44
C GLY A 130 0.17 -0.71 -4.86
N ILE A 131 0.36 -0.83 -3.55
CA ILE A 131 1.48 -0.23 -2.80
C ILE A 131 2.22 -1.32 -2.04
N ALA A 132 3.54 -1.34 -2.16
CA ALA A 132 4.42 -2.27 -1.43
C ALA A 132 5.47 -1.51 -0.63
N ILE A 133 5.46 -1.68 0.69
CA ILE A 133 6.52 -1.24 1.59
C ILE A 133 7.19 -2.51 2.13
N ARG A 134 8.47 -2.75 1.81
CA ARG A 134 9.11 -4.02 2.17
C ARG A 134 10.59 -3.90 2.53
N ASP A 135 11.08 -4.94 3.17
CA ASP A 135 12.45 -5.11 3.64
C ASP A 135 12.75 -4.31 4.92
N ALA A 136 13.67 -4.85 5.72
CA ALA A 136 14.03 -4.26 7.00
C ALA A 136 14.55 -2.83 6.83
N SER A 137 14.23 -1.98 7.80
CA SER A 137 14.56 -0.55 7.83
C SER A 137 13.87 0.32 6.76
N THR A 138 13.07 -0.25 5.86
CA THR A 138 12.22 0.55 4.97
C THR A 138 11.09 1.17 5.78
N THR A 139 10.95 2.49 5.69
CA THR A 139 10.02 3.26 6.51
C THR A 139 9.07 4.10 5.68
N LEU A 140 7.76 3.95 5.90
CA LEU A 140 6.76 4.94 5.48
C LEU A 140 6.36 5.73 6.73
N ALA A 141 6.96 6.89 6.97
CA ALA A 141 6.73 7.65 8.21
C ALA A 141 5.34 8.32 8.21
N GLY A 142 4.90 8.82 7.05
CA GLY A 142 3.54 9.31 6.86
C GLY A 142 2.51 8.19 6.74
N GLY A 143 1.24 8.54 6.58
CA GLY A 143 0.16 7.57 6.36
C GLY A 143 -0.11 7.30 4.87
N ILE A 144 -1.03 6.38 4.62
CA ILE A 144 -1.66 6.19 3.31
C ILE A 144 -3.10 6.69 3.42
N THR A 145 -3.47 7.66 2.60
CA THR A 145 -4.87 8.11 2.47
C THR A 145 -5.39 7.75 1.10
N ASN A 146 -6.55 7.10 1.05
CA ASN A 146 -7.18 6.67 -0.19
C ASN A 146 -8.62 7.17 -0.27
N SER A 147 -8.91 7.96 -1.29
CA SER A 147 -10.24 8.48 -1.62
C SER A 147 -10.73 8.05 -3.00
N ALA A 148 -9.98 7.17 -3.66
CA ALA A 148 -10.30 6.57 -4.94
C ALA A 148 -9.78 5.12 -4.95
N SER A 149 -9.03 4.64 -5.95
CA SER A 149 -8.70 3.21 -6.07
C SER A 149 -7.23 2.88 -5.84
N ILE A 150 -6.96 1.88 -5.00
CA ILE A 150 -5.67 1.20 -4.89
C ILE A 150 -5.87 -0.30 -5.12
N ILE A 151 -5.27 -0.84 -6.18
CA ILE A 151 -5.52 -2.20 -6.65
C ILE A 151 -4.21 -2.97 -6.81
N GLY A 152 -4.13 -4.16 -6.18
CA GLY A 152 -3.05 -5.14 -6.36
C GLY A 152 -3.56 -6.44 -6.98
N GLN A 153 -3.25 -6.66 -8.26
CA GLN A 153 -3.92 -7.72 -9.03
C GLN A 153 -3.48 -9.14 -8.67
N SER A 154 -2.30 -9.35 -8.10
CA SER A 154 -1.79 -10.70 -7.78
C SER A 154 -1.57 -10.95 -6.29
N ASP A 155 -1.56 -9.92 -5.46
CA ASP A 155 -1.35 -10.08 -4.02
C ASP A 155 -2.20 -9.12 -3.19
N ALA A 156 -1.63 -8.02 -2.70
CA ALA A 156 -2.30 -7.09 -1.80
C ALA A 156 -2.57 -5.73 -2.46
N GLY A 157 -3.70 -5.09 -2.16
CA GLY A 157 -3.91 -3.68 -2.52
C GLY A 157 -2.83 -2.81 -1.89
N ILE A 158 -2.67 -2.94 -0.57
CA ILE A 158 -1.55 -2.36 0.20
C ILE A 158 -0.86 -3.48 0.97
N GLY A 159 0.45 -3.59 0.88
CA GLY A 159 1.21 -4.60 1.61
C GLY A 159 2.48 -4.06 2.26
N ILE A 160 2.59 -4.21 3.58
CA ILE A 160 3.76 -3.89 4.40
C ILE A 160 4.40 -5.23 4.84
N SER A 161 5.68 -5.44 4.53
CA SER A 161 6.28 -6.77 4.70
C SER A 161 7.78 -6.81 5.00
N ASN A 162 8.26 -7.97 5.43
CA ASN A 162 9.70 -8.28 5.60
C ASN A 162 10.43 -7.34 6.55
N GLY A 163 9.83 -7.03 7.70
CA GLY A 163 10.43 -6.14 8.70
C GLY A 163 10.38 -4.65 8.38
N ALA A 164 9.62 -4.23 7.37
CA ALA A 164 9.36 -2.82 7.11
C ALA A 164 8.40 -2.22 8.15
N THR A 165 8.47 -0.90 8.32
CA THR A 165 7.61 -0.15 9.24
C THR A 165 6.83 0.93 8.49
N ALA A 166 5.51 0.98 8.68
CA ALA A 166 4.70 2.14 8.33
C ALA A 166 4.32 2.87 9.62
N GLY A 167 4.91 4.04 9.85
CA GLY A 167 4.69 4.88 11.03
C GLY A 167 3.31 5.53 11.06
N GLY A 168 2.74 5.88 9.90
CA GLY A 168 1.38 6.39 9.79
C GLY A 168 0.34 5.29 9.58
N GLY A 169 -0.94 5.64 9.68
CA GLY A 169 -2.06 4.72 9.44
C GLY A 169 -2.44 4.55 7.97
N ILE A 170 -3.43 3.69 7.72
CA ILE A 170 -4.10 3.55 6.43
C ILE A 170 -5.53 4.05 6.61
N ASP A 171 -5.89 5.12 5.91
CA ASP A 171 -7.23 5.69 5.91
C ASP A 171 -7.88 5.53 4.54
N ASN A 172 -8.83 4.61 4.44
CA ASN A 172 -9.65 4.39 3.26
C ASN A 172 -10.96 5.17 3.42
N ALA A 173 -11.02 6.35 2.82
CA ALA A 173 -12.15 7.26 2.91
C ALA A 173 -13.43 6.67 2.31
N PHE A 174 -14.56 7.34 2.47
CA PHE A 174 -15.88 6.86 2.03
C PHE A 174 -15.95 6.45 0.54
N THR A 175 -15.27 7.19 -0.34
CA THR A 175 -15.17 6.87 -1.78
C THR A 175 -13.95 5.98 -2.10
N GLY A 176 -13.16 5.66 -1.09
CA GLY A 176 -11.97 4.85 -1.18
C GLY A 176 -12.28 3.38 -1.40
N PHE A 177 -11.53 2.78 -2.31
CA PHE A 177 -11.55 1.39 -2.66
C PHE A 177 -10.13 0.81 -2.64
N ILE A 178 -9.90 -0.17 -1.77
CA ILE A 178 -8.65 -0.92 -1.73
C ILE A 178 -8.98 -2.37 -2.06
N SER A 179 -8.37 -2.92 -3.11
CA SER A 179 -8.61 -4.30 -3.54
C SER A 179 -7.29 -5.00 -3.77
N GLY A 180 -7.19 -6.24 -3.32
CA GLY A 180 -6.13 -7.13 -3.77
C GLY A 180 -6.61 -8.56 -3.93
N ARG A 181 -5.87 -9.35 -4.72
CA ARG A 181 -6.26 -10.75 -4.93
C ARG A 181 -6.28 -11.54 -3.62
N ASN A 182 -5.16 -11.53 -2.91
CA ASN A 182 -5.02 -12.22 -1.64
C ASN A 182 -5.55 -11.37 -0.49
N PHE A 183 -5.14 -10.09 -0.43
CA PHE A 183 -5.51 -9.22 0.66
C PHE A 183 -5.90 -7.83 0.17
N GLY A 184 -6.86 -7.18 0.82
CA GLY A 184 -7.02 -5.73 0.60
C GLY A 184 -5.85 -4.98 1.21
N VAL A 185 -5.65 -5.17 2.52
CA VAL A 185 -4.52 -4.66 3.30
C VAL A 185 -3.80 -5.81 3.99
N LEU A 186 -2.47 -5.86 3.86
CA LEU A 186 -1.63 -6.90 4.45
C LEU A 186 -0.46 -6.30 5.23
N VAL A 187 -0.32 -6.65 6.50
CA VAL A 187 0.90 -6.46 7.29
C VAL A 187 1.46 -7.85 7.60
N THR A 188 2.69 -8.14 7.16
CA THR A 188 3.21 -9.50 7.27
C THR A 188 4.73 -9.64 7.44
N ILE A 189 5.18 -10.80 7.91
CA ILE A 189 6.61 -11.19 7.95
C ILE A 189 7.40 -10.18 8.79
N ASN A 190 7.11 -10.13 10.09
CA ASN A 190 7.75 -9.24 11.07
C ASN A 190 7.62 -7.74 10.78
N ALA A 191 6.74 -7.33 9.87
CA ALA A 191 6.47 -5.92 9.60
C ALA A 191 5.59 -5.28 10.68
N SER A 192 5.69 -3.96 10.80
CA SER A 192 4.83 -3.16 11.68
C SER A 192 4.05 -2.07 10.94
N LEU A 193 2.82 -1.87 11.36
CA LEU A 193 2.02 -0.68 11.06
C LEU A 193 1.74 0.02 12.38
N ASP A 194 2.25 1.23 12.57
CA ASP A 194 2.19 1.91 13.86
C ASP A 194 0.93 2.79 14.00
N GLY A 195 0.29 3.12 12.88
CA GLY A 195 -1.03 3.76 12.86
C GLY A 195 -2.18 2.77 12.83
N SER A 196 -3.41 3.29 12.71
CA SER A 196 -4.62 2.48 12.58
C SER A 196 -4.96 2.17 11.12
N ILE A 197 -5.70 1.09 10.89
CA ILE A 197 -6.39 0.82 9.63
C ILE A 197 -7.83 1.30 9.79
N THR A 198 -8.20 2.40 9.14
CA THR A 198 -9.56 2.96 9.15
C THR A 198 -10.19 2.77 7.77
N ASN A 199 -11.35 2.11 7.74
CA ASN A 199 -12.12 1.91 6.53
C ASN A 199 -13.50 2.56 6.64
N ALA A 200 -13.72 3.64 5.91
CA ALA A 200 -15.04 4.22 5.68
C ALA A 200 -15.61 3.85 4.30
N GLY A 201 -14.75 3.46 3.34
CA GLY A 201 -15.13 2.98 2.02
C GLY A 201 -15.19 1.44 1.97
N ARG A 202 -14.54 0.85 0.96
CA ARG A 202 -14.49 -0.60 0.78
C ARG A 202 -13.05 -1.11 0.72
N ILE A 203 -12.75 -2.12 1.53
CA ILE A 203 -11.53 -2.93 1.41
C ILE A 203 -11.96 -4.35 1.03
N GLU A 204 -11.37 -4.90 -0.01
CA GLU A 204 -11.74 -6.24 -0.46
C GLU A 204 -10.58 -7.16 -0.81
N SER A 205 -10.87 -8.47 -0.75
CA SER A 205 -10.02 -9.51 -1.29
C SER A 205 -10.82 -10.60 -2.00
N THR A 206 -10.19 -11.27 -2.98
CA THR A 206 -10.85 -12.32 -3.76
C THR A 206 -10.42 -13.74 -3.40
N THR A 207 -9.41 -13.92 -2.54
CA THR A 207 -8.95 -15.27 -2.13
C THR A 207 -8.69 -15.43 -0.64
N GLN A 208 -8.15 -14.43 0.07
CA GLN A 208 -7.87 -14.53 1.51
C GLN A 208 -8.69 -13.51 2.30
N ALA A 209 -8.04 -12.52 2.93
CA ALA A 209 -8.68 -11.65 3.87
C ALA A 209 -8.72 -10.19 3.44
N ALA A 210 -9.80 -9.46 3.77
CA ALA A 210 -9.84 -8.02 3.46
C ALA A 210 -8.72 -7.30 4.23
N VAL A 211 -8.52 -7.62 5.51
CA VAL A 211 -7.40 -7.15 6.33
C VAL A 211 -6.65 -8.33 6.94
N GLY A 212 -5.35 -8.44 6.69
CA GLY A 212 -4.49 -9.47 7.25
C GLY A 212 -3.32 -8.90 8.06
N ILE A 213 -3.23 -9.29 9.34
CA ILE A 213 -2.07 -9.09 10.21
C ILE A 213 -1.51 -10.48 10.53
N VAL A 214 -0.51 -10.93 9.77
CA VAL A 214 -0.12 -12.35 9.71
C VAL A 214 1.40 -12.56 9.67
N ASN A 215 1.90 -13.73 10.06
CA ASN A 215 3.33 -14.07 10.14
C ASN A 215 4.15 -13.09 11.03
N THR A 216 3.88 -13.10 12.34
CA THR A 216 4.59 -12.28 13.33
C THR A 216 4.51 -10.77 13.06
N ALA A 217 3.43 -10.32 12.41
CA ALA A 217 3.21 -8.91 12.15
C ALA A 217 2.62 -8.20 13.38
N THR A 218 2.87 -6.89 13.47
CA THR A 218 2.31 -6.06 14.54
C THR A 218 1.56 -4.87 13.96
N LEU A 219 0.35 -4.64 14.46
CA LEU A 219 -0.39 -3.41 14.29
C LEU A 219 -0.40 -2.67 15.65
N ASN A 220 0.19 -1.48 15.73
CA ASN A 220 0.21 -0.67 16.96
C ASN A 220 -0.95 0.34 17.06
N GLY A 221 -1.97 0.20 16.21
CA GLY A 221 -3.21 0.95 16.25
C GLY A 221 -4.45 0.06 16.21
N ASP A 222 -5.57 0.65 15.86
CA ASP A 222 -6.86 -0.01 15.75
C ASP A 222 -7.12 -0.51 14.32
N ILE A 223 -8.00 -1.51 14.20
CA ILE A 223 -8.72 -1.79 12.94
C ILE A 223 -10.14 -1.26 13.12
N VAL A 224 -10.52 -0.23 12.37
CA VAL A 224 -11.84 0.41 12.45
C VAL A 224 -12.57 0.29 11.13
N ASN A 225 -13.61 -0.51 11.08
CA ASN A 225 -14.51 -0.62 9.94
C ASN A 225 -15.79 0.18 10.17
N SER A 226 -16.04 1.18 9.33
CA SER A 226 -17.31 1.93 9.20
C SER A 226 -17.94 1.80 7.82
N GLY A 227 -17.22 1.18 6.87
CA GLY A 227 -17.70 0.85 5.53
C GLY A 227 -17.82 -0.67 5.33
N GLU A 228 -17.28 -1.19 4.23
CA GLU A 228 -17.34 -2.62 3.88
C GLU A 228 -15.96 -3.28 3.89
N LEU A 229 -15.83 -4.39 4.60
CA LEU A 229 -14.76 -5.37 4.43
C LEU A 229 -15.35 -6.58 3.70
N ALA A 230 -14.95 -6.83 2.45
CA ALA A 230 -15.46 -7.96 1.65
C ALA A 230 -14.33 -8.96 1.36
N SER A 231 -14.55 -10.24 1.61
CA SER A 231 -13.48 -11.24 1.50
C SER A 231 -14.01 -12.60 1.07
N ALA A 232 -13.19 -13.30 0.29
CA ALA A 232 -13.50 -14.67 -0.11
C ALA A 232 -13.15 -15.73 0.95
N ASN A 233 -12.38 -15.36 1.99
CA ASN A 233 -12.08 -16.24 3.12
C ASN A 233 -12.42 -15.55 4.44
N ASN A 234 -11.54 -14.72 5.01
CA ASN A 234 -11.78 -14.11 6.32
C ASN A 234 -11.92 -12.59 6.23
N GLY A 235 -12.81 -11.96 6.97
CA GLY A 235 -12.93 -10.50 6.95
C GLY A 235 -11.66 -9.83 7.47
N ILE A 236 -11.33 -10.13 8.73
CA ILE A 236 -10.10 -9.72 9.40
C ILE A 236 -9.37 -10.98 9.88
N ALA A 237 -8.10 -11.13 9.53
CA ALA A 237 -7.27 -12.26 9.96
C ALA A 237 -6.06 -11.77 10.77
N VAL A 238 -6.03 -12.10 12.06
CA VAL A 238 -4.87 -11.88 12.96
C VAL A 238 -4.31 -13.26 13.33
N THR A 239 -3.24 -13.70 12.66
CA THR A 239 -2.80 -15.11 12.77
C THR A 239 -1.28 -15.25 12.84
N GLN A 240 -0.81 -16.44 13.25
CA GLN A 240 0.60 -16.82 13.21
C GLN A 240 1.48 -15.91 14.07
N THR A 241 1.17 -15.85 15.38
CA THR A 241 1.95 -15.08 16.37
C THR A 241 1.97 -13.58 16.07
N SER A 242 0.88 -13.06 15.52
CA SER A 242 0.73 -11.64 15.21
C SER A 242 -0.03 -10.91 16.32
N ALA A 243 0.08 -9.59 16.35
CA ALA A 243 -0.57 -8.77 17.36
C ALA A 243 -1.26 -7.54 16.76
N VAL A 244 -2.47 -7.27 17.25
CA VAL A 244 -3.11 -5.95 17.19
C VAL A 244 -3.05 -5.38 18.60
N ASN A 245 -2.25 -4.34 18.81
CA ASN A 245 -2.08 -3.73 20.13
C ASN A 245 -3.19 -2.71 20.46
N GLY A 246 -4.07 -2.41 19.50
CA GLY A 246 -5.30 -1.65 19.71
C GLY A 246 -6.56 -2.52 19.72
N HIS A 247 -7.67 -1.93 19.28
CA HIS A 247 -8.99 -2.54 19.17
C HIS A 247 -9.26 -3.06 17.75
N VAL A 248 -10.19 -4.02 17.65
CA VAL A 248 -10.86 -4.35 16.38
C VAL A 248 -12.31 -3.90 16.49
N ILE A 249 -12.69 -2.89 15.71
CA ILE A 249 -13.98 -2.21 15.83
C ILE A 249 -14.73 -2.31 14.50
N ASN A 250 -15.89 -2.97 14.50
CA ASN A 250 -16.87 -2.87 13.43
C ASN A 250 -18.01 -1.94 13.89
N ARG A 251 -17.99 -0.68 13.45
CA ARG A 251 -18.94 0.36 13.83
C ARG A 251 -20.36 0.02 13.34
N GLY A 252 -21.38 0.72 13.84
CA GLY A 252 -22.79 0.47 13.47
C GLY A 252 -23.10 0.53 11.97
N THR A 253 -22.33 1.30 11.19
CA THR A 253 -22.44 1.35 9.72
C THR A 253 -21.55 0.32 9.02
N GLY A 254 -20.63 -0.30 9.75
CA GLY A 254 -19.66 -1.25 9.25
C GLY A 254 -20.30 -2.59 8.90
N ARG A 255 -19.86 -3.15 7.78
CA ARG A 255 -20.20 -4.49 7.32
C ARG A 255 -18.92 -5.27 7.07
N ILE A 256 -18.85 -6.48 7.63
CA ILE A 256 -17.82 -7.47 7.32
C ILE A 256 -18.52 -8.64 6.63
N ASP A 257 -18.23 -8.83 5.35
CA ASP A 257 -18.69 -9.95 4.52
C ASP A 257 -17.52 -10.91 4.27
N ALA A 258 -17.61 -12.11 4.83
CA ALA A 258 -16.61 -13.14 4.72
C ALA A 258 -17.24 -14.49 4.39
N THR A 259 -16.62 -15.26 3.50
CA THR A 259 -17.09 -16.62 3.22
C THR A 259 -16.85 -17.55 4.41
N ASN A 260 -15.68 -17.48 5.05
CA ASN A 260 -15.34 -18.28 6.22
C ASN A 260 -15.59 -17.47 7.50
N ASP A 261 -14.55 -17.00 8.20
CA ASP A 261 -14.71 -16.29 9.47
C ASP A 261 -14.78 -14.77 9.27
N GLY A 262 -15.67 -14.10 9.99
CA GLY A 262 -15.73 -12.63 9.98
C GLY A 262 -14.45 -12.02 10.53
N ILE A 263 -14.08 -12.40 11.75
CA ILE A 263 -12.84 -12.00 12.42
C ILE A 263 -12.20 -13.27 12.98
N VAL A 264 -10.97 -13.60 12.56
CA VAL A 264 -10.21 -14.72 13.12
C VAL A 264 -8.96 -14.24 13.85
N VAL A 265 -8.80 -14.70 15.10
CA VAL A 265 -7.59 -14.50 15.91
C VAL A 265 -7.02 -15.87 16.27
N ASN A 266 -5.94 -16.28 15.60
CA ASN A 266 -5.37 -17.62 15.74
C ASN A 266 -3.91 -17.60 16.18
N GLN A 267 -3.64 -18.09 17.40
CA GLN A 267 -2.32 -18.04 18.04
C GLN A 267 -1.74 -16.62 18.01
N SER A 268 -2.59 -15.65 18.31
CA SER A 268 -2.32 -14.21 18.12
C SER A 268 -3.06 -13.41 19.18
N THR A 269 -2.74 -12.12 19.27
CA THR A 269 -3.32 -11.24 20.29
C THR A 269 -4.07 -10.08 19.66
N VAL A 270 -5.24 -9.77 20.24
CA VAL A 270 -5.85 -8.43 20.15
C VAL A 270 -5.83 -7.88 21.56
N ALA A 271 -4.95 -6.91 21.82
CA ALA A 271 -4.63 -6.49 23.19
C ALA A 271 -5.81 -5.79 23.89
N SER A 272 -6.74 -5.24 23.11
CA SER A 272 -7.96 -4.60 23.59
C SER A 272 -9.20 -5.35 23.07
N ASP A 273 -10.37 -4.70 23.09
CA ASP A 273 -11.62 -5.37 22.71
C ASP A 273 -11.80 -5.57 21.20
N ILE A 274 -12.52 -6.64 20.87
CA ILE A 274 -13.20 -6.81 19.58
C ILE A 274 -14.65 -6.30 19.76
N ASP A 275 -14.92 -5.08 19.30
CA ASP A 275 -16.24 -4.43 19.41
C ASP A 275 -16.99 -4.49 18.08
N ASN A 276 -18.15 -5.14 18.08
CA ASN A 276 -19.04 -5.19 16.94
C ASN A 276 -20.38 -4.50 17.26
N GLN A 277 -20.58 -3.35 16.63
CA GLN A 277 -21.86 -2.62 16.59
C GLN A 277 -22.53 -2.76 15.21
N GLY A 278 -21.78 -3.18 14.20
CA GLY A 278 -22.23 -3.36 12.82
C GLY A 278 -22.64 -4.80 12.49
N THR A 279 -22.62 -5.12 11.20
CA THR A 279 -22.91 -6.47 10.70
C THR A 279 -21.64 -7.25 10.44
N ILE A 280 -21.59 -8.49 10.92
CA ILE A 280 -20.60 -9.49 10.50
C ILE A 280 -21.38 -10.65 9.90
N ALA A 281 -21.20 -10.87 8.60
CA ALA A 281 -21.76 -12.00 7.85
C ALA A 281 -20.63 -12.95 7.48
N ALA A 282 -20.60 -14.09 8.18
CA ALA A 282 -19.73 -15.23 7.94
C ALA A 282 -20.60 -16.36 7.38
N PHE A 283 -20.36 -16.80 6.13
CA PHE A 283 -21.26 -17.76 5.46
C PHE A 283 -21.05 -19.21 5.94
N ASP A 284 -19.80 -19.65 5.98
CA ASP A 284 -19.40 -21.02 6.31
C ASP A 284 -18.70 -21.10 7.69
N GLY A 285 -18.20 -19.98 8.22
CA GLY A 285 -17.45 -19.90 9.48
C GLY A 285 -18.16 -19.10 10.59
N ASP A 286 -17.39 -18.72 11.60
CA ASP A 286 -17.88 -17.96 12.75
C ASP A 286 -17.79 -16.44 12.50
N ALA A 287 -18.70 -15.67 13.09
CA ALA A 287 -18.59 -14.22 13.06
C ALA A 287 -17.28 -13.74 13.72
N ILE A 288 -16.94 -14.34 14.86
CA ILE A 288 -15.68 -14.10 15.57
C ILE A 288 -15.12 -15.46 16.01
N ASN A 289 -13.95 -15.82 15.49
CA ASN A 289 -13.27 -17.09 15.74
C ASN A 289 -11.96 -16.86 16.51
N LEU A 290 -11.89 -17.28 17.78
CA LEU A 290 -10.71 -17.17 18.62
C LEU A 290 -10.11 -18.57 18.85
N VAL A 291 -8.93 -18.84 18.27
CA VAL A 291 -8.36 -20.20 18.22
C VAL A 291 -6.92 -20.23 18.70
N GLY A 292 -6.53 -21.31 19.39
CA GLY A 292 -5.20 -21.42 19.98
C GLY A 292 -5.08 -20.57 21.25
N ALA A 293 -3.87 -20.33 21.72
CA ALA A 293 -3.61 -19.48 22.90
C ALA A 293 -3.78 -17.99 22.55
N SER A 294 -4.92 -17.64 21.93
CA SER A 294 -5.28 -16.26 21.61
C SER A 294 -5.76 -15.53 22.86
N THR A 295 -5.42 -14.26 22.95
CA THR A 295 -5.77 -13.37 24.07
C THR A 295 -6.34 -12.07 23.54
#